data_AF-A0A519ZCF8-F1
#
_entry.id   AF-A0A519ZCF8-F1
#
_cell.length_a   1.000
_cell.length_b   1.000
_cell.length_c   1.000
_cell.angle_alpha   90.00
_cell.angle_beta   90.00
_cell.angle_gamma   90.00
#
_symmetry.space_group_name_H-M   'P 1'
#
loop_
_entity.id
_entity.type
_entity.pdbx_description
1 polymer ?
#
loop_
_entity_poly.entity_id
_entity_poly.type
_entity_poly.pdbx_seq_one_letter_code
_entity_poly.pdbx_strand_id
1 'polypeptide(L)'
;MLMKTSAQSLTEQLAARFAERVRTRLLAPGARLPSVRQCAQQHGVSPSTVVAAYDQLLAQGLVEARKNRGFFVREIPLARTQGETADVARPANLPGAAAAQSVAARHSGSPVNATALIRGMFHKVSHKPQPGMGVFPPEWLESTFMPAAVRKVTGTRALQAFSLQYGEPLGDSGLRRLLAQKLASLNIQTRSDHIITTVGAT
;
A
#
# COMPACT_ATOMS: atom_id res chain seq x y z
N MET A 1 21.39 -23.26 14.40
CA MET A 1 20.49 -23.66 15.50
C MET A 1 19.39 -22.61 15.63
N LEU A 2 18.16 -22.99 15.98
CA LEU A 2 17.16 -22.01 16.45
C LEU A 2 17.54 -21.64 17.89
N MET A 3 17.70 -20.34 18.17
CA MET A 3 18.09 -19.85 19.49
C MET A 3 16.94 -19.05 20.07
N LYS A 4 16.51 -19.38 21.29
CA LYS A 4 15.36 -18.76 21.97
C LYS A 4 15.67 -17.33 22.50
N THR A 5 16.70 -16.65 22.01
CA THR A 5 17.20 -15.38 22.56
C THR A 5 16.38 -14.18 22.07
N SER A 6 15.38 -13.86 22.88
CA SER A 6 14.77 -12.57 23.29
C SER A 6 14.33 -11.47 22.30
N ALA A 7 14.60 -11.49 20.99
CA ALA A 7 14.07 -10.44 20.09
C ALA A 7 13.08 -10.95 19.03
N GLN A 8 13.18 -12.22 18.63
CA GLN A 8 12.34 -12.80 17.58
C GLN A 8 11.75 -14.12 18.04
N SER A 9 10.45 -14.29 17.84
CA SER A 9 9.75 -15.53 18.17
C SER A 9 10.36 -16.71 17.38
N LEU A 10 10.29 -17.93 17.92
CA LEU A 10 10.73 -19.14 17.19
C LEU A 10 10.01 -19.28 15.84
N THR A 11 8.78 -18.78 15.78
CA THR A 11 7.95 -18.64 14.59
C THR A 11 8.60 -17.74 13.55
N GLU A 12 8.98 -16.52 13.93
CA GLU A 12 9.64 -15.55 13.05
C GLU A 12 11.00 -16.05 12.55
N GLN A 13 11.79 -16.68 13.42
CA GLN A 13 13.09 -17.25 13.03
C GLN A 13 12.92 -18.36 11.99
N LEU A 14 11.91 -19.21 12.16
CA LEU A 14 11.61 -20.28 11.21
C LEU A 14 11.11 -19.71 9.88
N ALA A 15 10.17 -18.76 9.92
CA ALA A 15 9.64 -18.09 8.73
C ALA A 15 10.73 -17.35 7.95
N ALA A 16 11.59 -16.57 8.63
CA ALA A 16 12.69 -15.83 8.00
C ALA A 16 13.68 -16.77 7.29
N ARG A 17 14.02 -17.91 7.92
CA ARG A 17 14.94 -18.89 7.33
C ARG A 17 14.35 -19.57 6.09
N PHE A 18 13.07 -19.89 6.10
CA PHE A 18 12.40 -20.42 4.91
C PHE A 18 12.26 -19.36 3.82
N ALA A 19 11.94 -18.12 4.18
CA ALA A 19 11.87 -17.01 3.24
C ALA A 19 13.21 -16.78 2.52
N GLU A 20 14.33 -16.79 3.24
CA GLU A 20 15.66 -16.68 2.63
C GLU A 20 15.98 -17.84 1.69
N ARG A 21 15.60 -19.08 2.03
CA ARG A 21 15.79 -20.24 1.14
C ARG A 21 14.96 -20.17 -0.14
N VAL A 22 13.75 -19.60 -0.05
CA VAL A 22 12.90 -19.33 -1.22
C VAL A 22 13.52 -18.23 -2.08
N ARG A 23 14.01 -17.14 -1.47
CA ARG A 23 14.66 -16.02 -2.19
C ARG A 23 15.96 -16.42 -2.88
N THR A 24 16.79 -17.23 -2.22
CA THR A 24 18.07 -17.74 -2.74
C THR A 24 17.90 -18.92 -3.71
N ARG A 25 16.67 -19.30 -4.06
CA ARG A 25 16.33 -20.45 -4.93
C ARG A 25 16.86 -21.81 -4.45
N LEU A 26 17.26 -21.94 -3.18
CA LEU A 26 17.52 -23.24 -2.57
C LEU A 26 16.24 -24.10 -2.49
N LEU A 27 15.08 -23.44 -2.42
CA LEU A 27 13.78 -24.04 -2.67
C LEU A 27 13.25 -23.48 -4.00
N ALA A 28 13.19 -24.33 -5.01
CA ALA A 28 12.73 -23.94 -6.33
C ALA A 28 11.25 -23.49 -6.30
N PRO A 29 10.85 -22.50 -7.12
CA PRO A 29 9.45 -22.21 -7.40
C PRO A 29 8.67 -23.47 -7.77
N GLY A 30 7.49 -23.67 -7.18
CA GLY A 30 6.69 -24.88 -7.37
C GLY A 30 7.15 -26.11 -6.57
N ALA A 31 8.28 -26.04 -5.86
CA ALA A 31 8.69 -27.11 -4.96
C ALA A 31 7.73 -27.24 -3.77
N ARG A 32 7.49 -28.48 -3.35
CA ARG A 32 6.66 -28.79 -2.18
C ARG A 32 7.45 -28.54 -0.91
N LEU A 33 6.87 -27.78 0.03
CA LEU A 33 7.46 -27.62 1.36
C LEU A 33 7.31 -28.92 2.18
N PRO A 34 8.22 -29.15 3.15
CA PRO A 34 8.07 -30.23 4.11
C PRO A 34 6.70 -30.16 4.81
N SER A 35 6.18 -31.32 5.24
CA SER A 35 4.96 -31.31 6.04
C SER A 35 5.19 -30.64 7.40
N VAL A 36 4.13 -30.06 7.98
CA VAL A 36 4.17 -29.44 9.32
C VAL A 36 4.80 -30.38 10.36
N ARG A 37 4.41 -31.66 10.33
CA ARG A 37 4.92 -32.69 11.26
C ARG A 37 6.41 -32.99 11.04
N GLN A 38 6.84 -33.10 9.79
CA GLN A 38 8.24 -33.37 9.45
C GLN A 38 9.14 -32.19 9.80
N CYS A 39 8.69 -30.96 9.53
CA CYS A 39 9.41 -29.74 9.87
C CYS A 39 9.52 -29.55 11.39
N ALA A 40 8.47 -29.88 12.14
CA ALA A 40 8.48 -29.87 13.60
C ALA A 40 9.54 -30.83 14.16
N GLN A 41 9.61 -32.05 13.64
CA GLN A 41 10.57 -33.07 14.07
C GLN A 41 12.02 -32.70 13.70
N GLN A 42 12.27 -32.17 12.50
CA GLN A 42 13.60 -31.76 12.05
C GLN A 42 14.18 -30.58 12.85
N HIS A 43 13.32 -29.67 13.31
CA HIS A 43 13.74 -28.45 14.00
C HIS A 43 13.51 -28.50 15.51
N GLY A 44 12.92 -29.58 16.05
CA GLY A 44 12.65 -29.73 17.48
C GLY A 44 11.66 -28.70 18.03
N VAL A 45 10.71 -28.24 17.22
CA VAL A 45 9.73 -27.21 17.58
C VAL A 45 8.31 -27.77 17.62
N SER A 46 7.41 -27.09 18.34
CA SER A 46 5.99 -27.48 18.37
C SER A 46 5.37 -27.41 16.96
N PRO A 47 4.49 -28.35 16.58
CA PRO A 47 3.72 -28.27 15.33
C PRO A 47 2.96 -26.95 15.16
N SER A 48 2.43 -26.39 16.26
CA SER A 48 1.72 -25.10 16.23
C SER A 48 2.62 -23.94 15.79
N THR A 49 3.90 -23.96 16.16
CA THR A 49 4.90 -22.96 15.73
C THR A 49 5.21 -23.08 14.25
N VAL A 50 5.23 -24.30 13.71
CA VAL A 50 5.44 -24.53 12.27
C VAL A 50 4.23 -24.06 11.46
N VAL A 51 3.02 -24.33 11.92
CA VAL A 51 1.79 -23.82 11.29
C VAL A 51 1.83 -22.29 11.22
N ALA A 52 2.09 -21.62 12.34
CA ALA A 52 2.15 -20.16 12.38
C ALA A 52 3.26 -19.59 11.48
N ALA A 53 4.40 -20.28 11.35
CA ALA A 53 5.45 -19.88 10.41
C ALA A 53 5.03 -20.04 8.94
N TYR A 54 4.31 -21.10 8.60
CA TYR A 54 3.78 -21.32 7.24
C TYR A 54 2.67 -20.33 6.90
N ASP A 55 1.81 -19.98 7.86
CA ASP A 55 0.79 -18.94 7.70
C ASP A 55 1.44 -17.57 7.44
N GLN A 56 2.55 -17.25 8.12
CA GLN A 56 3.31 -16.04 7.85
C GLN A 56 3.93 -16.03 6.44
N LEU A 57 4.45 -17.17 5.96
CA LEU A 57 4.96 -17.29 4.58
C LEU A 57 3.84 -17.18 3.53
N LEU A 58 2.64 -17.67 3.85
CA LEU A 58 1.45 -17.53 3.01
C LEU A 58 1.00 -16.06 2.96
N ALA A 59 0.95 -15.38 4.11
CA ALA A 59 0.66 -13.94 4.19
C ALA A 59 1.68 -13.07 3.43
N GLN A 60 2.96 -13.48 3.40
CA GLN A 60 4.00 -12.84 2.61
C GLN A 60 3.94 -13.18 1.11
N GLY A 61 3.08 -14.14 0.72
CA GLY A 61 2.98 -14.61 -0.66
C GLY A 61 4.21 -15.36 -1.15
N LEU A 62 5.03 -15.93 -0.26
CA LEU A 62 6.16 -16.75 -0.67
C LEU A 62 5.73 -18.20 -0.94
N VAL A 63 4.60 -18.61 -0.37
CA VAL A 63 4.07 -19.97 -0.40
C VAL A 63 2.57 -19.91 -0.70
N GLU A 64 2.08 -20.89 -1.44
CA GLU A 64 0.66 -21.13 -1.70
C GLU A 64 0.19 -22.43 -1.04
N ALA A 65 -1.02 -22.42 -0.49
CA ALA A 65 -1.67 -23.61 0.03
C ALA A 65 -2.57 -24.21 -1.06
N ARG A 66 -2.30 -25.46 -1.45
CA ARG A 66 -3.16 -26.22 -2.37
C ARG A 66 -3.98 -27.23 -1.57
N LYS A 67 -5.31 -27.14 -1.67
CA LYS A 67 -6.25 -28.03 -0.98
C LYS A 67 -5.88 -29.49 -1.26
N ASN A 68 -5.68 -30.28 -0.19
CA ASN A 68 -5.26 -31.70 -0.22
C ASN A 68 -3.87 -32.02 -0.81
N ARG A 69 -3.06 -31.02 -1.16
CA ARG A 69 -1.71 -31.25 -1.73
C ARG A 69 -0.57 -30.64 -0.89
N GLY A 70 -0.90 -29.80 0.09
CA GLY A 70 0.07 -29.19 1.00
C GLY A 70 0.50 -27.78 0.57
N PHE A 71 1.67 -27.37 1.03
CA PHE A 71 2.25 -26.05 0.80
C PHE A 71 3.29 -26.10 -0.34
N PHE A 72 3.20 -25.18 -1.28
CA PHE A 72 4.11 -25.08 -2.43
C PHE A 72 4.73 -23.68 -2.50
N VAL A 73 6.00 -23.58 -2.90
CA VAL A 73 6.66 -22.29 -3.09
C VAL A 73 6.00 -21.58 -4.26
N ARG A 74 5.53 -20.34 -4.05
CA ARG A 74 4.94 -19.54 -5.13
C ARG A 74 6.04 -19.12 -6.10
N GLU A 75 5.72 -19.15 -7.40
CA GLU A 75 6.59 -18.55 -8.40
C GLU A 75 6.55 -17.04 -8.23
N ILE A 76 7.60 -16.49 -7.63
CA ILE A 76 7.84 -15.06 -7.59
C ILE A 76 8.57 -14.75 -8.90
N PRO A 77 7.98 -13.96 -9.81
CA PRO A 77 8.72 -13.43 -10.94
C PRO A 77 9.79 -12.51 -10.35
N LEU A 78 10.96 -13.05 -10.08
CA LEU A 78 12.16 -12.25 -9.91
C LEU A 78 12.27 -11.49 -11.22
N ALA A 79 12.12 -10.17 -11.14
CA ALA A 79 12.36 -9.26 -12.25
C ALA A 79 13.62 -9.75 -12.95
N ARG A 80 13.43 -10.28 -14.17
CA ARG A 80 14.47 -10.97 -14.91
C ARG A 80 15.63 -9.99 -15.03
N THR A 81 16.73 -10.28 -14.36
CA THR A 81 18.02 -9.69 -14.68
C THR A 81 18.25 -10.03 -16.15
N GLN A 82 18.11 -9.02 -17.00
CA GLN A 82 18.32 -9.14 -18.43
C GLN A 82 19.79 -9.53 -18.62
N GLY A 83 19.99 -10.73 -19.15
CA GLY A 83 21.30 -11.31 -19.40
C GLY A 83 21.11 -12.62 -20.15
N GLU A 84 21.02 -12.49 -21.47
CA GLU A 84 21.47 -13.46 -22.46
C GLU A 84 20.86 -14.88 -22.43
N THR A 85 19.93 -15.14 -23.34
CA THR A 85 20.19 -15.98 -24.53
C THR A 85 18.90 -16.21 -25.35
N ALA A 86 19.06 -16.10 -26.67
CA ALA A 86 18.32 -16.78 -27.74
C ALA A 86 16.81 -16.52 -27.89
N ASP A 87 16.49 -15.44 -28.62
CA ASP A 87 15.99 -15.52 -30.00
C ASP A 87 14.88 -16.54 -30.33
N VAL A 88 13.62 -16.09 -30.37
CA VAL A 88 12.70 -16.34 -31.50
C VAL A 88 11.74 -15.15 -31.66
N ALA A 89 11.90 -14.51 -32.82
CA ALA A 89 11.10 -13.48 -33.47
C ALA A 89 9.57 -13.42 -33.18
N ARG A 90 9.09 -12.21 -32.88
CA ARG A 90 7.76 -11.74 -33.30
C ARG A 90 7.87 -10.25 -33.67
N PRO A 91 7.42 -9.82 -34.88
CA PRO A 91 7.83 -8.55 -35.46
C PRO A 91 7.15 -7.35 -34.81
N ALA A 92 7.96 -6.31 -34.61
CA ALA A 92 7.57 -4.96 -34.27
C ALA A 92 6.96 -4.23 -35.47
N ASN A 93 5.83 -3.54 -35.28
CA ASN A 93 5.74 -2.11 -35.62
C ASN A 93 4.40 -1.49 -35.19
N LEU A 94 4.45 -0.62 -34.17
CA LEU A 94 3.51 0.49 -33.97
C LEU A 94 4.38 1.71 -33.62
N PRO A 95 4.52 2.71 -34.52
CA PRO A 95 5.32 3.89 -34.23
C PRO A 95 4.53 4.82 -33.29
N GLY A 96 4.98 4.90 -32.04
CA GLY A 96 4.38 5.76 -31.01
C GLY A 96 4.84 5.46 -29.58
N ALA A 97 5.45 4.30 -29.33
CA ALA A 97 5.76 3.82 -27.97
C ALA A 97 7.17 4.16 -27.45
N ALA A 98 7.95 5.00 -28.15
CA ALA A 98 9.33 5.32 -27.75
C ALA A 98 9.44 6.35 -26.62
N ALA A 99 8.43 7.19 -26.41
CA ALA A 99 8.43 8.17 -25.32
C ALA A 99 7.95 7.60 -23.97
N ALA A 100 7.20 6.48 -23.98
CA ALA A 100 6.62 5.89 -22.78
C ALA A 100 7.57 4.91 -22.05
N GLN A 101 8.59 4.40 -22.73
CA GLN A 101 9.49 3.37 -22.19
C GLN A 101 10.61 3.94 -21.30
N SER A 102 10.88 5.24 -21.35
CA SER A 102 11.91 5.91 -20.52
C SER A 102 11.42 6.29 -19.11
N VAL A 103 10.13 6.14 -18.81
CA VAL A 103 9.54 6.42 -17.49
C VAL A 103 9.38 5.14 -16.65
N ALA A 104 9.23 3.98 -17.28
CA ALA A 104 9.03 2.70 -16.61
C ALA A 104 10.29 2.15 -15.93
N ALA A 105 11.48 2.58 -16.36
CA ALA A 105 12.76 2.07 -15.86
C ALA A 105 13.24 2.68 -14.52
N ARG A 106 12.48 3.58 -13.87
CA ARG A 106 12.96 4.32 -12.68
C ARG A 106 12.48 3.80 -11.32
N HIS A 107 11.76 2.68 -11.25
CA HIS A 107 11.14 2.24 -9.99
C HIS A 107 11.52 0.82 -9.55
N SER A 108 12.75 0.37 -9.85
CA SER A 108 13.32 -0.84 -9.25
C SER A 108 14.30 -0.49 -8.13
N GLY A 109 13.72 0.00 -7.04
CA GLY A 109 14.36 0.26 -5.76
C GLY A 109 13.27 0.70 -4.80
N SER A 110 13.30 0.21 -3.55
CA SER A 110 12.34 0.61 -2.50
C SER A 110 12.04 2.11 -2.64
N PRO A 111 10.77 2.53 -2.87
CA PRO A 111 10.44 3.89 -3.29
C PRO A 111 10.87 4.94 -2.26
N VAL A 112 11.26 4.49 -1.07
CA VAL A 112 11.76 5.33 -0.01
C VAL A 112 12.92 4.61 0.71
N ASN A 113 14.11 5.22 0.70
CA ASN A 113 15.26 4.82 1.53
C ASN A 113 15.23 5.64 2.83
N ALA A 114 15.68 5.09 3.96
CA ALA A 114 15.77 5.82 5.23
C ALA A 114 16.54 7.15 5.10
N THR A 115 17.59 7.20 4.28
CA THR A 115 18.30 8.45 3.97
C THR A 115 17.45 9.43 3.17
N ALA A 116 16.54 8.96 2.31
CA ALA A 116 15.57 9.79 1.59
C ALA A 116 14.47 10.32 2.53
N LEU A 117 14.04 9.55 3.53
CA LEU A 117 13.15 10.03 4.60
C LEU A 117 13.82 11.10 5.45
N ILE A 118 15.05 10.84 5.92
CA ILE A 118 15.81 11.80 6.73
C ILE A 118 16.04 13.08 5.92
N ARG A 119 16.44 12.98 4.64
CA ARG A 119 16.57 14.13 3.75
C ARG A 119 15.22 14.85 3.53
N GLY A 120 14.15 14.08 3.42
CA GLY A 120 12.77 14.55 3.34
C GLY A 120 12.32 15.38 4.54
N MET A 121 12.69 14.94 5.75
CA MET A 121 12.41 15.64 7.00
C MET A 121 13.08 17.03 7.08
N PHE A 122 14.18 17.23 6.35
CA PHE A 122 14.89 18.51 6.28
C PHE A 122 14.51 19.36 5.06
N HIS A 123 13.59 18.91 4.20
CA HIS A 123 13.07 19.77 3.13
C HIS A 123 12.20 20.88 3.73
N LYS A 124 12.53 22.13 3.41
CA LYS A 124 11.72 23.29 3.77
C LYS A 124 10.30 23.12 3.20
N VAL A 125 9.31 23.55 3.98
CA VAL A 125 7.90 23.62 3.57
C VAL A 125 7.83 24.19 2.15
N SER A 126 7.37 23.37 1.21
CA SER A 126 7.27 23.80 -0.18
C SER A 126 6.26 24.94 -0.27
N HIS A 127 6.64 26.05 -0.89
CA HIS A 127 5.74 27.19 -1.17
C HIS A 127 4.75 26.90 -2.30
N LYS A 128 4.80 25.70 -2.90
CA LYS A 128 3.82 25.27 -3.89
C LYS A 128 2.51 24.90 -3.18
N PRO A 129 1.34 25.14 -3.80
CA PRO A 129 0.08 24.63 -3.28
C PRO A 129 0.16 23.10 -3.22
N GLN A 130 -0.05 22.55 -2.03
CA GLN A 130 -0.04 21.11 -1.76
C GLN A 130 -1.46 20.65 -1.45
N PRO A 131 -2.31 20.47 -2.48
CA PRO A 131 -3.67 19.99 -2.29
C PRO A 131 -3.64 18.63 -1.59
N GLY A 132 -4.38 18.49 -0.48
CA GLY A 132 -4.44 17.26 0.30
C GLY A 132 -3.53 17.19 1.53
N MET A 133 -2.64 18.17 1.77
CA MET A 133 -1.80 18.20 3.00
C MET A 133 -2.59 18.45 4.29
N GLY A 134 -3.86 18.87 4.19
CA GLY A 134 -4.75 19.05 5.35
C GLY A 134 -4.39 20.23 6.26
N VAL A 135 -3.37 21.02 5.93
CA VAL A 135 -2.98 22.22 6.67
C VAL A 135 -3.69 23.46 6.14
N PHE A 136 -4.25 24.26 7.03
CA PHE A 136 -4.79 25.56 6.67
C PHE A 136 -3.66 26.57 6.45
N PRO A 137 -3.78 27.45 5.44
CA PRO A 137 -2.91 28.59 5.33
C PRO A 137 -3.03 29.51 6.56
N PRO A 138 -1.91 30.04 7.11
CA PRO A 138 -1.93 30.86 8.33
C PRO A 138 -2.81 32.11 8.18
N GLU A 139 -2.86 32.71 6.99
CA GLU A 139 -3.68 33.88 6.69
C GLU A 139 -5.19 33.63 6.86
N TRP A 140 -5.64 32.37 6.78
CA TRP A 140 -7.06 32.03 7.03
C TRP A 140 -7.41 32.06 8.51
N LEU A 141 -6.42 31.92 9.40
CA LEU A 141 -6.59 31.95 10.85
C LEU A 141 -6.46 33.36 11.45
N GLU A 142 -5.91 34.30 10.69
CA GLU A 142 -5.85 35.72 11.09
C GLU A 142 -7.25 36.36 11.16
N SER A 143 -8.21 35.81 10.40
CA SER A 143 -9.62 36.20 10.44
C SER A 143 -10.40 35.38 11.47
N THR A 144 -11.43 35.98 12.07
CA THR A 144 -12.39 35.29 12.96
C THR A 144 -13.29 34.29 12.22
N PHE A 145 -13.38 34.37 10.89
CA PHE A 145 -14.25 33.53 10.08
C PHE A 145 -13.91 32.04 10.19
N MET A 146 -12.66 31.65 9.95
CA MET A 146 -12.27 30.24 9.91
C MET A 146 -12.40 29.55 11.28
N PRO A 147 -11.90 30.14 12.39
CA PRO A 147 -12.10 29.57 13.73
C PRO A 147 -13.58 29.45 14.11
N ALA A 148 -14.42 30.44 13.76
CA ALA A 148 -15.85 30.37 14.01
C ALA A 148 -16.54 29.27 13.19
N ALA A 149 -16.16 29.11 11.92
CA ALA A 149 -16.66 28.05 11.05
C ALA A 149 -16.30 26.66 11.58
N VAL A 150 -15.05 26.43 11.97
CA VAL A 150 -14.61 25.16 12.58
C VAL A 150 -15.43 24.88 13.84
N ARG A 151 -15.52 25.84 14.77
CA ARG A 151 -16.29 25.68 16.01
C ARG A 151 -17.77 25.36 15.76
N LYS A 152 -18.36 25.92 14.71
CA LYS A 152 -19.75 25.67 14.31
C LYS A 152 -19.95 24.23 13.83
N VAL A 153 -19.02 23.71 13.01
CA VAL A 153 -19.12 22.35 12.44
C VAL A 153 -18.71 21.28 13.45
N THR A 154 -17.76 21.58 14.34
CA THR A 154 -17.31 20.67 15.41
C THR A 154 -18.10 20.85 16.72
N GLY A 155 -19.22 21.57 16.68
CA GLY A 155 -20.08 21.72 17.86
C GLY A 155 -20.75 20.39 18.24
N THR A 156 -21.01 20.18 19.53
CA THR A 156 -21.54 18.90 20.07
C THR A 156 -22.74 18.36 19.29
N ARG A 157 -23.70 19.22 18.96
CA ARG A 157 -24.90 18.84 18.21
C ARG A 157 -24.59 18.40 16.78
N ALA A 158 -23.68 19.09 16.09
CA ALA A 158 -23.29 18.76 14.73
C ALA A 158 -22.50 17.44 14.71
N LEU A 159 -21.52 17.30 15.61
CA LEU A 159 -20.79 16.04 15.77
C LEU A 159 -21.70 14.86 16.06
N GLN A 160 -22.69 15.02 16.95
CA GLN A 160 -23.62 13.93 17.27
C GLN A 160 -24.49 13.55 16.05
N ALA A 161 -24.89 14.52 15.24
CA ALA A 161 -25.68 14.26 14.02
C ALA A 161 -24.88 13.50 12.96
N PHE A 162 -23.59 13.83 12.77
CA PHE A 162 -22.74 13.22 11.74
C PHE A 162 -22.06 11.92 12.19
N SER A 163 -21.74 11.78 13.48
CA SER A 163 -20.93 10.65 13.99
C SER A 163 -21.74 9.40 14.35
N LEU A 164 -23.07 9.51 14.48
CA LEU A 164 -23.94 8.39 14.87
C LEU A 164 -24.61 7.69 13.68
N GLN A 165 -24.33 8.14 12.46
CA GLN A 165 -24.97 7.63 11.25
C GLN A 165 -23.91 7.40 10.17
N TYR A 166 -24.22 6.48 9.26
CA TYR A 166 -23.42 6.36 8.05
C TYR A 166 -23.67 7.62 7.18
N GLY A 167 -22.59 8.26 6.73
CA GLY A 167 -22.68 9.47 5.91
C GLY A 167 -23.32 9.20 4.54
N GLU A 168 -23.76 10.25 3.86
CA GLU A 168 -24.25 10.13 2.49
C GLU A 168 -23.11 9.67 1.56
N PRO A 169 -23.30 8.66 0.70
CA PRO A 169 -22.24 8.14 -0.17
C PRO A 169 -21.64 9.17 -1.12
N LEU A 170 -22.44 10.16 -1.53
CA LEU A 170 -22.01 11.27 -2.39
C LEU A 170 -21.26 12.37 -1.60
N GLY A 171 -21.30 12.32 -0.27
CA GLY A 171 -20.80 13.35 0.64
C GLY A 171 -21.85 14.34 1.10
N ASP A 172 -21.43 15.29 1.95
CA ASP A 172 -22.33 16.25 2.61
C ASP A 172 -23.17 17.06 1.60
N SER A 173 -24.50 16.98 1.73
CA SER A 173 -25.45 17.64 0.83
C SER A 173 -25.40 19.17 0.90
N GLY A 174 -25.04 19.75 2.05
CA GLY A 174 -24.85 21.19 2.21
C GLY A 174 -23.64 21.68 1.41
N LEU A 175 -22.52 21.01 1.58
CA LEU A 175 -21.27 21.27 0.86
C LEU A 175 -21.45 21.10 -0.65
N ARG A 176 -22.12 20.03 -1.10
CA ARG A 176 -22.37 19.81 -2.54
C ARG A 176 -23.19 20.93 -3.19
N ARG A 177 -24.22 21.44 -2.50
CA ARG A 177 -25.00 22.60 -3.01
C ARG A 177 -24.14 23.86 -3.11
N LEU A 178 -23.31 24.14 -2.10
CA LEU A 178 -22.39 25.28 -2.13
C LEU A 178 -21.33 25.14 -3.22
N LEU A 179 -20.80 23.93 -3.45
CA LEU A 179 -19.87 23.65 -4.53
C LEU A 179 -20.53 23.85 -5.90
N ALA A 180 -21.77 23.38 -6.09
CA ALA A 180 -22.51 23.62 -7.33
C ALA A 180 -22.69 25.12 -7.61
N GLN A 181 -23.04 25.91 -6.59
CA GLN A 181 -23.13 27.38 -6.71
C GLN A 181 -21.78 28.02 -7.03
N LYS A 182 -20.69 27.57 -6.39
CA LYS A 182 -19.34 28.06 -6.65
C LYS A 182 -18.84 27.68 -8.05
N LEU A 183 -19.18 26.50 -8.55
CA LEU A 183 -18.84 26.07 -9.90
C LEU A 183 -19.63 26.85 -10.95
N ALA A 184 -20.88 27.20 -10.66
CA ALA A 184 -21.67 28.08 -11.53
C ALA A 184 -21.01 29.45 -11.71
N SER A 185 -20.39 30.04 -10.67
CA SER A 185 -19.64 31.30 -10.82
C SER A 185 -18.37 31.17 -11.67
N LEU A 186 -17.92 29.95 -11.95
CA LEU A 186 -16.82 29.63 -12.86
C LEU A 186 -17.33 29.19 -14.25
N ASN A 187 -18.61 29.43 -14.56
CA ASN A 187 -19.29 28.97 -15.78
C ASN A 187 -19.34 27.44 -15.95
N ILE A 188 -19.21 26.69 -14.86
CA ILE A 188 -19.35 25.23 -14.86
C ILE A 188 -20.75 24.90 -14.34
N GLN A 189 -21.67 24.58 -15.24
CA GLN A 189 -23.03 24.19 -14.88
C GLN A 189 -23.03 22.75 -14.35
N THR A 190 -23.27 22.61 -13.05
CA THR A 190 -23.42 21.31 -12.41
C THR A 190 -24.52 21.36 -11.36
N ARG A 191 -25.17 20.22 -11.16
CA ARG A 191 -26.18 20.03 -10.12
C ARG A 191 -25.54 19.30 -8.95
N SER A 192 -26.09 19.44 -7.74
CA SER A 192 -25.50 18.84 -6.53
C SER A 192 -25.45 17.31 -6.56
N ASP A 193 -26.34 16.66 -7.32
CA ASP A 193 -26.38 15.21 -7.57
C ASP A 193 -25.23 14.71 -8.46
N HIS A 194 -24.60 15.60 -9.23
CA HIS A 194 -23.44 15.26 -10.07
C HIS A 194 -22.09 15.49 -9.38
N ILE A 195 -22.10 15.87 -8.10
CA ILE A 195 -20.89 16.12 -7.32
C ILE A 195 -20.72 14.99 -6.29
N ILE A 196 -19.52 14.41 -6.26
CA ILE A 196 -19.11 13.44 -5.23
C ILE A 196 -17.92 14.03 -4.48
N THR A 197 -17.94 14.01 -3.15
CA THR A 197 -16.81 14.45 -2.34
C THR A 197 -16.01 13.25 -1.84
N THR A 198 -14.70 13.25 -2.05
CA THR A 198 -13.78 12.20 -1.61
C THR A 198 -12.64 12.79 -0.78
N VAL A 199 -11.94 11.95 -0.01
CA VAL A 199 -10.74 12.34 0.74
C VAL A 199 -9.52 12.33 -0.19
N GLY A 200 -9.55 13.21 -1.20
CA GLY A 200 -8.51 13.35 -2.22
C GLY A 200 -8.78 12.59 -3.52
N ALA A 201 -7.94 12.87 -4.52
CA ALA A 201 -7.89 12.18 -5.80
C ALA A 201 -6.50 11.53 -5.94
N THR A 202 -6.46 10.21 -6.11
CA THR A 202 -5.23 9.43 -6.36
C THR A 202 -4.90 9.38 -7.83
#